data_AF-A0A7Y2DK15-F1
#
_entry.id   AF-A0A7Y2DK15-F1
#
_cell.length_a   1.000
_cell.length_b   1.000
_cell.length_c   1.000
_cell.angle_alpha   90.00
_cell.angle_beta   90.00
_cell.angle_gamma   90.00
#
_symmetry.space_group_name_H-M   'P 1'
#
loop_
_entity.id
_entity.type
_entity.pdbx_description
1 polymer ?
#
loop_
_entity_poly.entity_id
_entity_poly.type
_entity_poly.pdbx_seq_one_letter_code
_entity_poly.pdbx_strand_id
1 'polypeptide(L)'
;MNLTSPLLQPKTLVLLDPTSPDGETALDLLDAGDTHVALVVLMHGPASEALHQFAAIENIDLASAASVYLDQVTERIATPGRLVEAILSGGSNPSAELEHLAALSETRRVLVPTSLQRQDGAGFSRFASAARKKLARVA
;
A
#
# COMPACT_ATOMS: atom_id res chain seq x y z
N MET A 1 -29.44 -1.27 16.62
CA MET A 1 -28.23 -0.58 16.11
C MET A 1 -27.12 -1.62 16.07
N ASN A 2 -26.72 -2.05 14.88
CA ASN A 2 -25.72 -3.09 14.72
C ASN A 2 -24.35 -2.46 14.91
N LEU A 3 -23.68 -2.77 16.03
CA LEU A 3 -22.29 -2.44 16.27
C LEU A 3 -21.41 -3.47 15.54
N THR A 4 -21.46 -3.49 14.22
CA THR A 4 -20.39 -4.13 13.45
C THR A 4 -19.15 -3.29 13.67
N SER A 5 -18.28 -3.74 14.58
CA SER A 5 -16.95 -3.17 14.75
C SER A 5 -16.31 -2.97 13.36
N PRO A 6 -15.74 -1.80 13.04
CA PRO A 6 -15.02 -1.56 11.78
C PRO A 6 -13.73 -2.41 11.64
N LEU A 7 -13.57 -3.44 12.47
CA LEU A 7 -12.36 -4.26 12.64
C LEU A 7 -12.40 -5.59 11.86
N LEU A 8 -13.47 -5.88 11.11
CA LEU A 8 -13.67 -7.16 10.39
C LEU A 8 -14.00 -6.98 8.90
N GLN A 9 -13.76 -5.81 8.31
CA GLN A 9 -13.88 -5.68 6.86
C GLN A 9 -12.58 -6.13 6.19
N PRO A 10 -12.64 -7.04 5.20
CA PRO A 10 -11.47 -7.46 4.49
C PRO A 10 -10.80 -6.28 3.77
N LYS A 11 -9.53 -6.06 4.09
CA LYS A 11 -8.72 -4.91 3.63
C LYS A 11 -7.89 -5.28 2.41
N THR A 12 -7.90 -4.44 1.39
CA THR A 12 -7.00 -4.54 0.24
C THR A 12 -5.77 -3.66 0.48
N LEU A 13 -4.60 -4.27 0.57
CA LEU A 13 -3.33 -3.55 0.69
C LEU A 13 -2.82 -3.21 -0.71
N VAL A 14 -2.49 -1.95 -0.96
CA VAL A 14 -1.96 -1.49 -2.24
C VAL A 14 -0.63 -0.82 -2.01
N LEU A 15 0.42 -1.38 -2.60
CA LEU A 15 1.72 -0.73 -2.60
C LEU A 15 1.77 0.36 -3.65
N LEU A 16 2.43 1.45 -3.30
CA LEU A 16 2.70 2.58 -4.19
C LEU A 16 4.20 2.82 -4.22
N ASP A 17 4.70 3.09 -5.41
CA ASP A 17 6.10 3.44 -5.65
C ASP A 17 6.16 4.79 -6.37
N PRO A 18 6.22 5.91 -5.64
CA PRO A 18 6.23 7.25 -6.21
C PRO A 18 7.45 7.53 -7.11
N THR A 19 8.44 6.63 -7.19
CA THR A 19 9.66 6.81 -7.99
C THR A 19 9.56 6.29 -9.41
N SER A 20 8.48 5.58 -9.72
CA SER A 20 8.30 4.96 -11.02
C SER A 20 7.08 5.53 -11.74
N PRO A 21 7.15 5.74 -13.08
CA PRO A 21 5.97 6.05 -13.88
C PRO A 21 4.90 4.95 -13.79
N ASP A 22 5.33 3.70 -13.57
CA ASP A 22 4.45 2.55 -13.33
C ASP A 22 4.16 2.32 -11.82
N GLY A 23 4.44 3.31 -10.98
CA GLY A 23 4.43 3.22 -9.52
C GLY A 23 3.05 3.07 -8.88
N GLU A 24 2.03 3.41 -9.65
CA GLU A 24 0.63 3.40 -9.24
C GLU A 24 -0.22 2.38 -10.00
N THR A 25 0.37 1.56 -10.87
CA THR A 25 -0.38 0.61 -11.72
C THR A 25 -1.18 -0.42 -10.92
N ALA A 26 -0.86 -0.59 -9.63
CA ALA A 26 -1.64 -1.40 -8.71
C ALA A 26 -3.05 -0.82 -8.44
N LEU A 27 -3.25 0.49 -8.58
CA LEU A 27 -4.55 1.15 -8.41
C LEU A 27 -5.54 0.73 -9.50
N ASP A 28 -5.07 0.47 -10.71
CA ASP A 28 -5.90 0.03 -11.85
C ASP A 28 -6.53 -1.36 -11.61
N LEU A 29 -6.00 -2.12 -10.65
CA LEU A 29 -6.51 -3.44 -10.28
C LEU A 29 -7.63 -3.37 -9.23
N LEU A 30 -7.91 -2.18 -8.68
CA LEU A 30 -9.00 -1.98 -7.74
C LEU A 30 -10.36 -2.19 -8.42
N ASP A 31 -11.24 -2.92 -7.75
CA ASP A 31 -12.59 -3.22 -8.20
C ASP A 31 -13.63 -2.73 -7.18
N ALA A 32 -14.92 -2.89 -7.53
CA ALA A 32 -16.03 -2.46 -6.68
C ALA A 32 -16.11 -3.23 -5.35
N GLY A 33 -15.44 -4.39 -5.24
CA GLY A 33 -15.33 -5.18 -4.02
C GLY A 33 -14.26 -4.69 -3.05
N ASP A 34 -13.40 -3.74 -3.44
CA ASP A 34 -12.44 -3.10 -2.55
C ASP A 34 -13.07 -1.90 -1.83
N THR A 35 -13.90 -2.21 -0.84
CA THR A 35 -14.55 -1.21 0.01
C THR A 35 -13.64 -0.69 1.12
N HIS A 36 -12.57 -1.41 1.46
CA HIS A 36 -11.56 -0.99 2.42
C HIS A 36 -10.16 -1.14 1.81
N VAL A 37 -9.52 -0.03 1.51
CA VAL A 37 -8.21 0.04 0.85
C VAL A 37 -7.21 0.67 1.80
N ALA A 38 -6.04 0.06 1.94
CA ALA A 38 -4.90 0.68 2.60
C ALA A 38 -3.79 0.89 1.59
N LEU A 39 -3.49 2.15 1.32
CA LEU A 39 -2.41 2.61 0.48
C LEU A 39 -1.12 2.59 1.30
N VAL A 40 -0.09 1.94 0.78
CA VAL A 40 1.19 1.77 1.48
C VAL A 40 2.31 2.33 0.62
N VAL A 41 3.01 3.32 1.15
CA VAL A 41 4.20 3.91 0.52
C VAL A 41 5.43 3.50 1.29
N LEU A 42 6.44 3.04 0.57
CA LEU A 42 7.73 2.68 1.13
C LEU A 42 8.62 3.92 1.20
N MET A 43 9.02 4.30 2.42
CA MET A 43 9.89 5.47 2.65
C MET A 43 11.39 5.12 2.62
N HIS A 44 11.74 3.85 2.43
CA HIS A 44 13.12 3.38 2.36
C HIS A 44 13.34 2.40 1.20
N GLY A 45 14.60 2.31 0.77
CA GLY A 45 15.04 1.49 -0.34
C GLY A 45 15.16 2.28 -1.65
N PRO A 46 15.41 1.60 -2.77
CA PRO A 46 15.56 2.26 -4.08
C PRO A 46 14.32 3.08 -4.49
N ALA A 47 13.15 2.71 -3.96
CA ALA A 47 11.86 3.34 -4.19
C ALA A 47 11.57 4.57 -3.31
N SER A 48 12.54 5.12 -2.57
CA SER A 48 12.35 6.38 -1.81
C SER A 48 12.97 7.61 -2.48
N GLU A 49 13.75 7.45 -3.55
CA GLU A 49 14.54 8.54 -4.15
C GLU A 49 13.67 9.71 -4.66
N ALA A 50 12.55 9.46 -5.33
CA ALA A 50 11.67 10.54 -5.80
C ALA A 50 10.93 11.25 -4.64
N LEU A 51 10.64 10.54 -3.54
CA LEU A 51 10.13 11.18 -2.32
C LEU A 51 11.19 12.07 -1.69
N HIS A 52 12.45 11.64 -1.68
CA HIS A 52 13.57 12.46 -1.21
C HIS A 52 13.75 13.71 -2.08
N GLN A 53 13.64 13.59 -3.41
CA GLN A 53 13.72 14.73 -4.32
C GLN A 53 12.54 15.69 -4.11
N PHE A 54 11.32 15.18 -4.01
CA PHE A 54 10.15 16.01 -3.73
C PHE A 54 10.27 16.71 -2.37
N ALA A 55 10.67 15.98 -1.32
CA ALA A 55 10.92 16.54 0.01
C ALA A 55 11.96 17.68 -0.03
N ALA A 56 13.04 17.49 -0.80
CA ALA A 56 14.07 18.50 -0.97
C ALA A 56 13.58 19.75 -1.75
N ILE A 57 12.78 19.56 -2.80
CA ILE A 57 12.21 20.65 -3.61
C ILE A 57 11.20 21.46 -2.80
N GLU A 58 10.31 20.79 -2.08
CA GLU A 58 9.25 21.41 -1.26
C GLU A 58 9.76 21.89 0.11
N ASN A 59 11.02 21.59 0.45
CA ASN A 59 11.64 21.89 1.74
C ASN A 59 10.83 21.36 2.94
N ILE A 60 10.42 20.10 2.84
CA ILE A 60 9.68 19.36 3.87
C ILE A 60 10.43 18.08 4.24
N ASP A 61 10.06 17.44 5.34
CA ASP A 61 10.61 16.13 5.69
C ASP A 61 9.99 15.01 4.82
N LEU A 62 10.67 13.85 4.79
CA LEU A 62 10.26 12.72 3.96
C LEU A 62 8.88 12.15 4.33
N ALA A 63 8.51 12.18 5.61
CA ALA A 63 7.20 11.68 6.05
C ALA A 63 6.09 12.61 5.57
N SER A 64 6.30 13.92 5.65
CA SER A 64 5.41 14.93 5.08
C SER A 64 5.27 14.78 3.57
N ALA A 65 6.38 14.57 2.84
CA ALA A 65 6.35 14.30 1.40
C ALA A 65 5.50 13.06 1.06
N ALA A 66 5.70 11.97 1.80
CA ALA A 66 4.95 10.75 1.61
C ALA A 66 3.46 10.90 1.99
N SER A 67 3.15 11.70 3.03
CA SER A 67 1.77 12.03 3.40
C SER A 67 1.07 12.83 2.31
N VAL A 68 1.71 13.88 1.77
CA VAL A 68 1.17 14.69 0.67
C VAL A 68 0.89 13.82 -0.56
N TYR A 69 1.82 12.92 -0.89
CA TYR A 69 1.63 11.97 -1.98
C TYR A 69 0.43 11.03 -1.73
N LEU A 70 0.31 10.47 -0.53
CA LEU A 70 -0.81 9.59 -0.15
C LEU A 70 -2.15 10.32 -0.16
N ASP A 71 -2.21 11.58 0.27
CA ASP A 71 -3.42 12.39 0.24
C ASP A 71 -3.88 12.60 -1.20
N GLN A 72 -2.96 12.95 -2.12
CA GLN A 72 -3.26 13.11 -3.55
C GLN A 72 -3.79 11.80 -4.17
N VAL A 73 -3.17 10.67 -3.85
CA VAL A 73 -3.62 9.37 -4.36
C VAL A 73 -4.99 9.02 -3.78
N THR A 74 -5.19 9.28 -2.49
CA THR A 74 -6.46 9.04 -1.78
C THR A 74 -7.60 9.81 -2.42
N GLU A 75 -7.41 11.10 -2.70
CA GLU A 75 -8.41 11.93 -3.38
C GLU A 75 -8.77 11.38 -4.77
N ARG A 76 -7.81 10.85 -5.53
CA ARG A 76 -8.06 10.27 -6.86
C ARG A 76 -8.88 8.98 -6.82
N ILE A 77 -8.71 8.16 -5.77
CA ILE A 77 -9.37 6.85 -5.67
C ILE A 77 -10.60 6.85 -4.75
N ALA A 78 -10.88 7.99 -4.11
CA ALA A 78 -12.03 8.17 -3.24
C ALA A 78 -13.32 8.00 -4.04
N THR A 79 -14.10 6.99 -3.65
CA THR A 79 -15.42 6.72 -4.23
C THR A 79 -16.42 6.49 -3.11
N PRO A 80 -17.72 6.81 -3.28
CA PRO A 80 -18.73 6.54 -2.27
C PRO A 80 -18.69 5.07 -1.82
N GLY A 81 -18.61 4.84 -0.50
CA GLY A 81 -18.54 3.49 0.07
C GLY A 81 -17.15 2.86 0.10
N ARG A 82 -16.09 3.56 -0.35
CA ARG A 82 -14.70 3.12 -0.18
C ARG A 82 -14.05 3.88 0.97
N LEU A 83 -13.60 3.14 1.98
CA LEU A 83 -12.72 3.61 3.04
C LEU A 83 -11.27 3.47 2.56
N VAL A 84 -10.52 4.57 2.60
CA VAL A 84 -9.10 4.59 2.24
C VAL A 84 -8.27 4.95 3.47
N GLU A 85 -7.26 4.15 3.76
CA GLU A 85 -6.25 4.40 4.78
C GLU A 85 -4.90 4.67 4.12
N ALA A 86 -4.14 5.61 4.67
CA ALA A 86 -2.79 5.94 4.26
C ALA A 86 -1.79 5.35 5.27
N ILE A 87 -0.84 4.54 4.79
CA ILE A 87 0.17 3.88 5.61
C ILE A 87 1.56 4.24 5.09
N LEU A 88 2.37 4.76 6.00
CA LEU A 88 3.78 5.07 5.79
C LEU A 88 4.62 3.89 6.31
N SER A 89 5.36 3.23 5.41
CA SER A 89 6.28 2.15 5.77
C SER A 89 7.70 2.71 5.87
N GLY A 90 8.19 2.82 7.10
CA GLY A 90 9.47 3.44 7.46
C GLY A 90 10.55 2.45 7.94
N GLY A 91 10.27 1.15 7.92
CA GLY A 91 11.20 0.15 8.43
C GLY A 91 12.35 -0.16 7.49
N SER A 92 13.46 -0.62 8.07
CA SER A 92 14.62 -1.12 7.31
C SER A 92 14.34 -2.43 6.55
N ASN A 93 13.18 -3.07 6.78
CA ASN A 93 12.72 -4.25 6.07
C ASN A 93 11.25 -4.09 5.66
N PRO A 94 10.97 -3.52 4.47
CA PRO A 94 9.61 -3.25 4.01
C PRO A 94 8.79 -4.54 3.86
N SER A 95 9.40 -5.66 3.47
CA SER A 95 8.69 -6.94 3.38
C SER A 95 8.15 -7.40 4.74
N ALA A 96 8.93 -7.27 5.81
CA ALA A 96 8.51 -7.64 7.17
C ALA A 96 7.41 -6.71 7.71
N GLU A 97 7.47 -5.41 7.42
CA GLU A 97 6.41 -4.47 7.79
C GLU A 97 5.09 -4.80 7.07
N LEU A 98 5.16 -5.15 5.80
CA LEU A 98 3.98 -5.55 5.03
C LEU A 98 3.38 -6.87 5.54
N GLU A 99 4.21 -7.85 5.91
CA GLU A 99 3.76 -9.07 6.57
C GLU A 99 3.08 -8.76 7.91
N HIS A 100 3.63 -7.83 8.69
CA HIS A 100 3.02 -7.39 9.94
C HIS A 100 1.67 -6.70 9.72
N LEU A 101 1.58 -5.75 8.79
CA LEU A 101 0.34 -5.08 8.41
C LEU A 101 -0.73 -6.07 7.92
N ALA A 102 -0.32 -7.05 7.11
CA ALA A 102 -1.19 -8.11 6.64
C ALA A 102 -1.58 -9.12 7.74
N ALA A 103 -0.86 -9.15 8.86
CA ALA A 103 -1.21 -9.95 10.03
C ALA A 103 -2.16 -9.23 10.98
N LEU A 104 -2.10 -7.90 11.05
CA LEU A 104 -2.96 -7.08 11.89
C LEU A 104 -4.37 -6.88 11.34
N SER A 105 -4.57 -7.12 10.03
CA SER A 105 -5.85 -6.93 9.35
C SER A 105 -6.30 -8.21 8.65
N GLU A 106 -7.61 -8.43 8.52
CA GLU A 106 -8.14 -9.42 7.57
C GLU A 106 -7.83 -8.95 6.14
N THR A 107 -6.65 -9.29 5.62
CA THR A 107 -6.22 -8.79 4.31
C THR A 107 -6.86 -9.61 3.21
N ARG A 108 -7.73 -9.02 2.39
CA ARG A 108 -8.40 -9.68 1.26
C ARG A 108 -7.46 -9.99 0.10
N ARG A 109 -6.59 -9.05 -0.23
CA ARG A 109 -5.60 -9.15 -1.30
C ARG A 109 -4.53 -8.08 -1.16
N VAL A 110 -3.40 -8.34 -1.80
CA VAL A 110 -2.27 -7.41 -1.90
C VAL A 110 -2.08 -7.09 -3.38
N LEU A 111 -2.05 -5.80 -3.69
CA LEU A 111 -1.78 -5.28 -5.02
C LEU A 111 -0.38 -4.63 -5.02
N VAL A 112 0.46 -5.06 -5.95
CA VAL A 112 1.86 -4.64 -6.05
C VAL A 112 2.08 -4.01 -7.42
N PRO A 113 2.61 -2.77 -7.51
CA PRO A 113 2.81 -2.10 -8.78
C PRO A 113 3.93 -2.78 -9.57
N THR A 114 3.87 -2.67 -10.89
CA THR A 114 4.81 -3.34 -11.80
C THR A 114 6.26 -2.91 -11.56
N SER A 115 6.46 -1.68 -11.08
CA SER A 115 7.78 -1.16 -10.72
C SER A 115 8.45 -1.95 -9.59
N LEU A 116 7.73 -2.18 -8.49
CA LEU A 116 8.21 -2.97 -7.36
C LEU A 116 8.36 -4.45 -7.70
N GLN A 117 7.51 -4.98 -8.59
CA GLN A 117 7.67 -6.35 -9.12
C GLN A 117 8.99 -6.52 -9.91
N ARG A 118 9.46 -5.47 -10.58
CA ARG A 118 10.74 -5.47 -11.32
C ARG A 118 11.95 -5.24 -10.41
N GLN A 119 11.82 -4.38 -9.40
CA GLN A 119 12.92 -4.03 -8.51
C GLN A 119 13.25 -5.13 -7.50
N ASP A 120 12.24 -5.81 -6.97
CA ASP A 120 12.43 -6.85 -5.97
C ASP A 120 12.33 -8.23 -6.61
N GLY A 121 13.49 -8.78 -6.97
CA GLY A 121 13.59 -10.07 -7.66
C GLY A 121 12.89 -11.24 -6.94
N ALA A 122 12.57 -11.14 -5.64
CA ALA A 122 11.76 -12.14 -4.95
C ALA A 122 10.93 -11.68 -3.73
N GLY A 123 11.24 -10.56 -3.06
CA GLY A 123 10.65 -10.21 -1.76
C GLY A 123 9.16 -9.87 -1.83
N PHE A 124 8.78 -8.82 -2.56
CA PHE A 124 7.37 -8.45 -2.76
C PHE A 124 6.56 -9.53 -3.48
N SER A 125 7.18 -10.28 -4.41
CA SER A 125 6.54 -11.44 -5.05
C SER A 125 6.26 -12.56 -4.04
N ARG A 126 7.18 -12.84 -3.11
CA ARG A 126 6.99 -13.80 -2.02
C ARG A 126 5.92 -13.32 -1.04
N PHE A 127 5.91 -12.04 -0.68
CA PHE A 127 4.87 -11.46 0.16
C PHE A 127 3.49 -11.59 -0.49
N ALA A 128 3.34 -11.18 -1.75
CA ALA A 128 2.08 -11.32 -2.48
C ALA A 128 1.63 -12.79 -2.59
N SER A 129 2.57 -13.71 -2.81
CA SER A 129 2.28 -15.15 -2.83
C SER A 129 1.93 -15.72 -1.43
N ALA A 130 2.58 -15.26 -0.37
CA ALA A 130 2.33 -15.67 1.01
C ALA A 130 0.98 -15.15 1.50
N ALA A 131 0.66 -13.90 1.20
CA ALA A 131 -0.65 -13.30 1.45
C ALA A 131 -1.75 -14.10 0.74
N ARG A 132 -1.58 -14.44 -0.55
CA ARG A 132 -2.51 -15.30 -1.30
C ARG A 132 -2.68 -16.69 -0.67
N LYS A 133 -1.59 -17.32 -0.22
CA LYS A 133 -1.65 -18.65 0.40
C LYS A 133 -2.33 -18.63 1.78
N LYS A 134 -2.16 -17.54 2.54
CA LYS A 134 -2.85 -17.32 3.82
C LYS A 134 -4.36 -17.12 3.58
N LEU A 135 -4.71 -16.32 2.58
CA LEU A 135 -6.09 -16.12 2.13
C LEU A 135 -6.80 -17.41 1.72
N ALA A 136 -6.13 -18.25 0.93
CA ALA A 136 -6.68 -19.54 0.48
C ALA A 136 -6.85 -20.58 1.61
N ARG A 137 -6.31 -20.35 2.81
CA ARG A 137 -6.49 -21.23 3.98
C ARG A 137 -7.65 -20.81 4.90
N VAL A 138 -8.18 -19.61 4.70
CA VAL A 138 -9.24 -19.02 5.55
C VAL A 138 -10.60 -19.03 4.84
N ALA A 139 -10.63 -19.23 3.53
CA ALA A 139 -11.82 -19.47 2.71
C ALA A 139 -12.21 -20.96 2.68
#